data_AF-A0AAX2LEW4-F1
#
_entry.id   AF-A0AAX2LEW4-F1
#
_cell.length_a   1.000
_cell.length_b   1.000
_cell.length_c   1.000
_cell.angle_alpha   90.00
_cell.angle_beta   90.00
_cell.angle_gamma   90.00
#
_symmetry.space_group_name_H-M   'P 1'
#
loop_
_entity.id
_entity.type
_entity.pdbx_description
1 polymer ?
#
loop_
_entity_poly.entity_id
_entity_poly.type
_entity_poly.pdbx_seq_one_letter_code
_entity_poly.pdbx_strand_id
1 'polypeptide(L)'
;MISVKKNLCRLGVLSSSLLLLTAATTPSVIAFADIQTSAIKNNTDDADGMYFVQSHEMSVEDKELLVRNVKANHPTVSEDFIREVIERQLVGDYTLPEEETLFRSAWQGVTVDQLGAALDVAIGMALTGGAGSIAAGVLRVGKREAVGRVKSILIKYGLGKMIAEIPVDYMLNLLSPGYHIARYIDSIDTVPNNNRINLW
;
A
#
# COMPACT_ATOMS: atom_id res chain seq x y z
N MET A 1 33.49 -76.95 21.05
CA MET A 1 33.54 -76.02 22.20
C MET A 1 32.65 -74.82 21.89
N ILE A 2 31.80 -74.49 22.86
CA ILE A 2 30.73 -73.47 22.85
C ILE A 2 31.32 -72.06 22.83
N SER A 3 30.71 -71.14 22.08
CA SER A 3 30.30 -69.81 22.60
C SER A 3 29.43 -69.05 21.58
N VAL A 4 28.13 -68.99 21.86
CA VAL A 4 27.19 -68.02 21.28
C VAL A 4 26.97 -66.95 22.36
N LYS A 5 27.26 -65.69 22.05
CA LYS A 5 26.76 -64.53 22.81
C LYS A 5 26.17 -63.51 21.84
N LYS A 6 24.87 -63.25 22.03
CA LYS A 6 24.09 -62.14 21.47
C LYS A 6 24.52 -60.81 22.13
N ASN A 7 24.31 -59.69 21.43
CA ASN A 7 23.76 -58.40 21.91
C ASN A 7 23.83 -57.38 20.74
N LEU A 8 22.74 -57.02 20.09
CA LEU A 8 21.74 -55.96 20.37
C LEU A 8 22.14 -54.54 19.93
N CYS A 9 21.31 -53.98 19.04
CA CYS A 9 21.00 -52.57 18.77
C CYS A 9 22.12 -51.57 18.40
N ARG A 10 21.99 -50.96 17.21
CA ARG A 10 21.87 -49.50 17.05
C ARG A 10 21.37 -49.09 15.65
N LEU A 11 20.31 -48.28 15.65
CA LEU A 11 19.78 -47.48 14.55
C LEU A 11 20.88 -46.57 13.97
N GLY A 12 20.84 -46.33 12.66
CA GLY A 12 21.71 -45.38 11.98
C GLY A 12 21.23 -45.02 10.57
N VAL A 13 20.19 -44.18 10.50
CA VAL A 13 19.87 -43.16 9.49
C VAL A 13 20.24 -43.44 8.01
N LEU A 14 19.21 -43.73 7.20
CA LEU A 14 19.24 -43.58 5.74
C LEU A 14 19.25 -42.08 5.40
N SER A 15 20.39 -41.56 4.97
CA SER A 15 20.50 -40.20 4.41
C SER A 15 20.17 -40.24 2.92
N SER A 16 18.90 -40.02 2.59
CA SER A 16 18.46 -39.78 1.21
C SER A 16 18.70 -38.31 0.86
N SER A 17 19.76 -38.04 0.10
CA SER A 17 20.02 -36.71 -0.45
C SER A 17 18.97 -36.36 -1.51
N LEU A 18 17.99 -35.53 -1.14
CA LEU A 18 17.04 -34.91 -2.07
C LEU A 18 17.66 -33.62 -2.64
N LEU A 19 18.13 -33.69 -3.88
CA LEU A 19 18.58 -32.54 -4.66
C LEU A 19 17.36 -31.72 -5.09
N LEU A 20 17.02 -30.66 -4.35
CA LEU A 20 16.06 -29.66 -4.82
C LEU A 20 16.75 -28.69 -5.78
N LEU A 21 16.39 -28.83 -7.06
CA LEU A 21 16.73 -27.92 -8.13
C LEU A 21 15.79 -26.70 -8.02
N THR A 22 16.24 -25.61 -7.40
CA THR A 22 15.50 -24.34 -7.42
C THR A 22 15.82 -23.61 -8.73
N ALA A 23 14.85 -23.63 -9.65
CA ALA A 23 14.88 -22.74 -10.80
C ALA A 23 14.70 -21.30 -10.30
N ALA A 24 15.76 -20.49 -10.41
CA ALA A 24 15.68 -19.06 -10.17
C ALA A 24 14.91 -18.41 -11.33
N THR A 25 13.60 -18.20 -11.17
CA THR A 25 12.85 -17.30 -12.04
C THR A 25 13.16 -15.88 -11.62
N THR A 26 14.05 -15.21 -12.35
CA THR A 26 14.23 -13.76 -12.22
C THR A 26 12.93 -13.07 -12.62
N PRO A 27 12.39 -12.11 -11.83
CA PRO A 27 11.29 -11.29 -12.30
C PRO A 27 11.76 -10.44 -13.49
N SER A 28 11.02 -10.49 -14.59
CA SER A 28 11.24 -9.64 -15.76
C SER A 28 11.04 -8.18 -15.37
N VAL A 29 12.10 -7.38 -15.46
CA VAL A 29 12.03 -5.92 -15.32
C VAL A 29 11.30 -5.38 -16.54
N ILE A 30 10.10 -4.86 -16.34
CA ILE A 30 9.40 -4.06 -17.36
C ILE A 30 10.11 -2.71 -17.42
N ALA A 31 10.77 -2.44 -18.55
CA ALA A 31 11.37 -1.14 -18.83
C ALA A 31 10.24 -0.14 -19.13
N PHE A 32 10.08 0.86 -18.27
CA PHE A 32 9.23 2.02 -18.55
C PHE A 32 10.09 3.08 -19.25
N ALA A 33 9.63 3.53 -20.42
CA ALA A 33 10.29 4.54 -21.22
C ALA A 33 10.30 5.91 -20.50
N ASP A 34 11.43 6.60 -20.54
CA ASP A 34 11.65 7.93 -19.97
C ASP A 34 10.72 8.98 -20.60
N ILE A 35 9.98 9.72 -19.76
CA ILE A 35 9.32 10.97 -20.15
C ILE A 35 10.12 12.13 -19.56
N GLN A 36 10.61 13.01 -20.42
CA GLN A 36 11.41 14.18 -20.06
C GLN A 36 10.61 15.15 -19.18
N THR A 37 11.14 15.45 -18.00
CA THR A 37 10.56 16.45 -17.07
C THR A 37 11.16 17.83 -17.34
N SER A 38 10.30 18.79 -17.70
CA SER A 38 10.67 20.22 -17.66
C SER A 38 10.58 20.73 -16.21
N ALA A 39 11.71 21.17 -15.66
CA ALA A 39 11.83 21.70 -14.31
C ALA A 39 11.23 23.11 -14.19
N ILE A 40 10.28 23.31 -13.27
CA ILE A 40 9.85 24.64 -12.84
C ILE A 40 10.56 24.97 -11.52
N LYS A 41 11.31 26.09 -11.54
CA LYS A 41 12.01 26.70 -10.40
C LYS A 41 11.00 27.44 -9.51
N ASN A 42 11.10 27.28 -8.19
CA ASN A 42 10.39 28.14 -7.24
C ASN A 42 11.37 29.14 -6.61
N ASN A 43 11.05 30.42 -6.71
CA ASN A 43 11.68 31.51 -5.95
C ASN A 43 10.72 31.99 -4.86
N THR A 44 11.26 31.96 -3.65
CA THR A 44 11.17 32.84 -2.47
C THR A 44 9.95 33.73 -2.14
N ASP A 45 9.67 33.69 -0.83
CA ASP A 45 9.38 34.77 0.13
C ASP A 45 7.93 35.13 0.56
N ASP A 46 7.82 35.24 1.89
CA ASP A 46 6.96 36.04 2.76
C ASP A 46 5.51 35.63 3.15
N ALA A 47 5.44 35.21 4.42
CA ALA A 47 4.52 35.53 5.53
C ALA A 47 3.03 35.90 5.31
N ASP A 48 2.23 35.23 6.15
CA ASP A 48 0.89 35.55 6.70
C ASP A 48 -0.31 35.50 5.74
N GLY A 49 -1.16 34.48 5.90
CA GLY A 49 -2.39 34.35 5.14
C GLY A 49 -3.06 32.98 5.31
N MET A 50 -4.22 33.00 5.96
CA MET A 50 -5.40 32.13 5.74
C MET A 50 -5.16 30.91 4.82
N TYR A 51 -5.29 29.69 5.37
CA TYR A 51 -5.20 28.42 4.63
C TYR A 51 -6.24 28.36 3.50
N PHE A 52 -5.92 28.95 2.34
CA PHE A 52 -6.53 28.60 1.08
C PHE A 52 -6.10 27.16 0.80
N VAL A 53 -7.07 26.24 0.85
CA VAL A 53 -6.93 24.90 0.30
C VAL A 53 -6.66 25.09 -1.19
N GLN A 54 -5.39 25.03 -1.58
CA GLN A 54 -5.01 25.03 -2.98
C GLN A 54 -5.56 23.74 -3.58
N SER A 55 -6.69 23.83 -4.29
CA SER A 55 -7.22 22.71 -5.07
C SER A 55 -6.11 22.29 -6.03
N HIS A 56 -5.55 21.11 -5.81
CA HIS A 56 -4.60 20.55 -6.74
C HIS A 56 -5.42 20.14 -7.96
N GLU A 57 -5.33 20.87 -9.07
CA GLU A 57 -6.01 20.44 -10.29
C GLU A 57 -5.23 19.27 -10.89
N MET A 58 -5.90 18.13 -11.04
CA MET A 58 -5.40 16.95 -11.74
C MET A 58 -6.10 16.86 -13.10
N SER A 59 -5.36 16.57 -14.17
CA SER A 59 -5.93 16.39 -15.50
C SER A 59 -6.90 15.19 -15.52
N VAL A 60 -7.89 15.23 -16.40
CA VAL A 60 -8.87 14.13 -16.58
C VAL A 60 -8.16 12.83 -16.95
N GLU A 61 -7.13 12.90 -17.80
CA GLU A 61 -6.33 11.75 -18.22
C GLU A 61 -5.59 11.10 -17.05
N ASP A 62 -5.00 11.92 -16.17
CA ASP A 62 -4.30 11.43 -14.97
C ASP A 62 -5.28 10.82 -13.96
N LYS A 63 -6.47 11.41 -13.79
CA LYS A 63 -7.54 10.83 -12.97
C LYS A 63 -7.94 9.45 -13.47
N GLU A 64 -8.22 9.31 -14.76
CA GLU A 64 -8.65 8.03 -15.35
C GLU A 64 -7.52 6.98 -15.38
N LEU A 65 -6.26 7.42 -15.51
CA LEU A 65 -5.12 6.51 -15.33
C LEU A 65 -5.03 6.00 -13.89
N LEU A 66 -5.19 6.88 -12.91
CA LEU A 66 -5.18 6.52 -11.49
C LEU A 66 -6.34 5.56 -11.15
N VAL A 67 -7.55 5.85 -11.62
CA VAL A 67 -8.72 4.98 -11.46
C VAL A 67 -8.42 3.57 -11.97
N ARG A 68 -7.90 3.45 -13.20
CA ARG A 68 -7.56 2.14 -13.79
C ARG A 68 -6.50 1.38 -12.99
N ASN A 69 -5.44 2.08 -12.56
CA ASN A 69 -4.36 1.46 -11.79
C ASN A 69 -4.85 0.95 -10.43
N VAL A 70 -5.68 1.73 -9.73
CA VAL A 70 -6.25 1.33 -8.44
C VAL A 70 -7.25 0.19 -8.64
N LYS A 71 -8.16 0.29 -9.62
CA LYS A 71 -9.16 -0.74 -9.90
C LYS A 71 -8.55 -2.10 -10.24
N ALA A 72 -7.39 -2.12 -10.92
CA ALA A 72 -6.67 -3.35 -11.23
C ALA A 72 -6.21 -4.11 -9.97
N ASN A 73 -5.89 -3.40 -8.89
CA ASN A 73 -5.48 -3.98 -7.61
C ASN A 73 -6.65 -4.22 -6.64
N HIS A 74 -7.77 -3.52 -6.83
CA HIS A 74 -8.95 -3.54 -5.96
C HIS A 74 -10.22 -3.90 -6.75
N PRO A 75 -10.36 -5.13 -7.27
CA PRO A 75 -11.44 -5.50 -8.18
C PRO A 75 -12.84 -5.43 -7.54
N THR A 76 -12.93 -5.55 -6.22
CA THR A 76 -14.17 -5.50 -5.42
C THR A 76 -14.70 -4.08 -5.18
N VAL A 77 -13.84 -3.06 -5.30
CA VAL A 77 -14.19 -1.65 -5.05
C VAL A 77 -14.75 -1.02 -6.31
N SER A 78 -15.86 -0.29 -6.20
CA SER A 78 -16.49 0.35 -7.36
C SER A 78 -15.58 1.44 -7.97
N GLU A 79 -15.71 1.63 -9.26
CA GLU A 79 -14.98 2.68 -9.97
C GLU A 79 -15.44 4.08 -9.54
N ASP A 80 -16.72 4.22 -9.16
CA ASP A 80 -17.29 5.45 -8.63
C ASP A 80 -16.72 5.79 -7.25
N PHE A 81 -16.56 4.79 -6.36
CA PHE A 81 -15.87 4.98 -5.09
C PHE A 81 -14.46 5.52 -5.29
N ILE A 82 -13.69 4.94 -6.23
CA ILE A 82 -12.32 5.37 -6.50
C ILE A 82 -12.31 6.83 -7.00
N ARG A 83 -13.21 7.19 -7.91
CA ARG A 83 -13.33 8.58 -8.41
C ARG A 83 -13.69 9.54 -7.30
N GLU A 84 -14.65 9.18 -6.44
CA GLU A 84 -15.04 10.03 -5.32
C GLU A 84 -13.88 10.23 -4.33
N VAL A 85 -13.11 9.18 -4.03
CA VAL A 85 -11.90 9.30 -3.21
C VAL A 85 -10.89 10.27 -3.84
N ILE A 86 -10.67 10.21 -5.16
CA ILE A 86 -9.78 11.14 -5.87
C ILE A 86 -10.26 12.57 -5.65
N GLU A 87 -11.53 12.87 -5.92
CA GLU A 87 -12.07 14.22 -5.78
C GLU A 87 -11.98 14.75 -4.34
N ARG A 88 -12.30 13.92 -3.35
CA ARG A 88 -12.16 14.26 -1.92
C ARG A 88 -10.70 14.60 -1.59
N GLN A 89 -9.75 13.76 -2.02
CA GLN A 89 -8.33 13.98 -1.71
C GLN A 89 -7.73 15.21 -2.40
N LEU A 90 -8.22 15.59 -3.60
CA LEU A 90 -7.79 16.81 -4.31
C LEU A 90 -8.15 18.09 -3.55
N VAL A 91 -9.24 18.05 -2.75
CA VAL A 91 -9.65 19.14 -1.86
C VAL A 91 -9.18 18.95 -0.41
N GLY A 92 -8.34 17.95 -0.15
CA GLY A 92 -7.79 17.68 1.18
C GLY A 92 -8.75 16.99 2.14
N ASP A 93 -9.86 16.44 1.65
CA ASP A 93 -10.78 15.59 2.40
C ASP A 93 -10.33 14.13 2.33
N TYR A 94 -10.06 13.53 3.49
CA TYR A 94 -9.61 12.14 3.64
C TYR A 94 -10.68 11.27 4.30
N THR A 95 -11.94 11.70 4.29
CA THR A 95 -13.07 10.85 4.63
C THR A 95 -13.36 9.86 3.49
N LEU A 96 -13.76 8.64 3.84
CA LEU A 96 -14.12 7.63 2.84
C LEU A 96 -15.55 7.87 2.34
N PRO A 97 -15.83 7.62 1.05
CA PRO A 97 -17.20 7.57 0.53
C PRO A 97 -18.05 6.57 1.30
N GLU A 98 -19.31 6.94 1.55
CA GLU A 98 -20.28 6.04 2.16
C GLU A 98 -20.83 5.10 1.09
N GLU A 99 -20.41 3.83 1.10
CA GLU A 99 -21.11 2.77 0.37
C GLU A 99 -22.00 2.01 1.35
N GLU A 100 -23.32 2.22 1.30
CA GLU A 100 -24.43 1.50 1.98
C GLU A 100 -24.13 0.75 3.31
N THR A 101 -23.24 1.25 4.18
CA THR A 101 -22.94 0.59 5.45
C THR A 101 -23.38 1.40 6.65
N LEU A 102 -24.41 0.90 7.32
CA LEU A 102 -24.95 1.37 8.59
C LEU A 102 -24.10 0.87 9.78
N PHE A 103 -22.95 1.49 10.08
CA PHE A 103 -22.15 1.11 11.24
C PHE A 103 -21.73 2.29 12.13
N ARG A 104 -21.43 1.97 13.39
CA ARG A 104 -21.55 2.83 14.58
C ARG A 104 -20.27 3.63 14.93
N SER A 105 -19.19 3.46 14.18
CA SER A 105 -17.97 4.28 14.25
C SER A 105 -17.42 4.52 12.84
N ALA A 106 -16.66 5.60 12.65
CA ALA A 106 -16.14 6.01 11.32
C ALA A 106 -15.29 4.93 10.60
N TRP A 107 -14.87 3.88 11.32
CA TRP A 107 -14.04 2.80 10.78
C TRP A 107 -14.75 1.45 10.76
N GLN A 108 -15.67 1.19 11.70
CA GLN A 108 -16.40 -0.07 11.75
C GLN A 108 -17.13 -0.30 10.42
N GLY A 109 -16.77 -1.37 9.72
CA GLY A 109 -17.42 -1.77 8.48
C GLY A 109 -16.72 -1.33 7.20
N VAL A 110 -15.72 -0.45 7.26
CA VAL A 110 -14.84 -0.18 6.11
C VAL A 110 -14.11 -1.47 5.75
N THR A 111 -14.19 -1.91 4.51
CA THR A 111 -13.48 -3.12 4.08
C THR A 111 -12.00 -2.83 3.90
N VAL A 112 -11.18 -3.87 4.03
CA VAL A 112 -9.74 -3.78 3.71
C VAL A 112 -9.52 -3.28 2.27
N ASP A 113 -10.35 -3.72 1.33
CA ASP A 113 -10.25 -3.28 -0.08
C ASP A 113 -10.59 -1.80 -0.23
N GLN A 114 -11.64 -1.30 0.43
CA GLN A 114 -12.00 0.14 0.39
C GLN A 114 -10.89 1.02 0.99
N LEU A 115 -10.36 0.67 2.16
CA LEU A 115 -9.23 1.41 2.74
C LEU A 115 -7.98 1.28 1.86
N GLY A 116 -7.70 0.09 1.36
CA GLY A 116 -6.55 -0.18 0.49
C GLY A 116 -6.57 0.65 -0.78
N ALA A 117 -7.73 0.72 -1.44
CA ALA A 117 -7.95 1.52 -2.64
C ALA A 117 -7.74 3.01 -2.33
N ALA A 118 -8.31 3.49 -1.22
CA ALA A 118 -8.19 4.90 -0.85
C ALA A 118 -6.73 5.30 -0.54
N LEU A 119 -5.99 4.41 0.13
CA LEU A 119 -4.56 4.59 0.36
C LEU A 119 -3.75 4.55 -0.95
N ASP A 120 -4.03 3.62 -1.85
CA ASP A 120 -3.35 3.57 -3.15
C ASP A 120 -3.59 4.83 -4.00
N VAL A 121 -4.81 5.38 -3.97
CA VAL A 121 -5.13 6.68 -4.57
C VAL A 121 -4.24 7.77 -3.95
N ALA A 122 -4.23 7.89 -2.62
CA ALA A 122 -3.46 8.92 -1.92
C ALA A 122 -1.96 8.81 -2.18
N ILE A 123 -1.44 7.58 -2.21
CA ILE A 123 -0.03 7.31 -2.48
C ILE A 123 0.31 7.62 -3.94
N GLY A 124 -0.54 7.22 -4.88
CA GLY A 124 -0.39 7.57 -6.30
C GLY A 124 -0.36 9.07 -6.50
N MET A 125 -1.32 9.80 -5.93
CA MET A 125 -1.36 11.27 -5.97
C MET A 125 -0.10 11.89 -5.36
N ALA A 126 0.30 11.45 -4.16
CA ALA A 126 1.44 12.04 -3.45
C ALA A 126 2.80 11.74 -4.10
N LEU A 127 2.95 10.59 -4.77
CA LEU A 127 4.24 10.16 -5.34
C LEU A 127 4.35 10.40 -6.83
N THR A 128 3.25 10.48 -7.55
CA THR A 128 3.26 10.60 -9.01
C THR A 128 2.37 11.71 -9.55
N GLY A 129 1.58 12.37 -8.69
CA GLY A 129 0.56 13.33 -9.14
C GLY A 129 -0.65 12.65 -9.79
N GLY A 130 -0.80 11.33 -9.64
CA GLY A 130 -1.82 10.53 -10.33
C GLY A 130 -1.34 9.90 -11.64
N ALA A 131 -0.22 10.36 -12.20
CA ALA A 131 0.34 9.85 -13.45
C ALA A 131 1.28 8.66 -13.21
N GLY A 132 0.96 7.47 -13.69
CA GLY A 132 1.88 6.31 -13.67
C GLY A 132 1.83 5.46 -12.38
N SER A 133 2.86 4.62 -12.19
CA SER A 133 2.88 3.62 -11.11
C SER A 133 3.52 4.15 -9.82
N ILE A 134 3.02 3.68 -8.67
CA ILE A 134 3.57 4.02 -7.35
C ILE A 134 5.07 3.69 -7.28
N ALA A 135 5.49 2.55 -7.82
CA ALA A 135 6.89 2.13 -7.86
C ALA A 135 7.78 3.15 -8.59
N ALA A 136 7.34 3.69 -9.73
CA ALA A 136 8.07 4.74 -10.43
C ALA A 136 8.14 6.04 -9.61
N GLY A 137 7.06 6.38 -8.90
CA GLY A 137 7.03 7.48 -7.95
C GLY A 137 8.07 7.32 -6.83
N VAL A 138 8.15 6.14 -6.21
CA VAL A 138 9.14 5.81 -5.17
C VAL A 138 10.56 5.95 -5.70
N LEU A 139 10.85 5.45 -6.91
CA LEU A 139 12.17 5.59 -7.53
C LEU A 139 12.55 7.06 -7.76
N ARG A 140 11.58 7.88 -8.20
CA ARG A 140 11.78 9.30 -8.50
C ARG A 140 12.03 10.15 -7.25
N VAL A 141 11.26 9.96 -6.19
CA VAL A 141 11.39 10.77 -4.96
C VAL A 141 12.38 10.19 -3.95
N GLY A 142 12.71 8.90 -4.08
CA GLY A 142 13.54 8.14 -3.15
C GLY A 142 12.76 7.54 -1.99
N LYS A 143 13.22 6.37 -1.51
CA LYS A 143 12.53 5.55 -0.48
C LYS A 143 12.21 6.33 0.80
N ARG A 144 13.15 7.14 1.31
CA ARG A 144 12.97 7.90 2.57
C ARG A 144 11.82 8.92 2.47
N GLU A 145 11.81 9.67 1.38
CA GLU A 145 10.78 10.68 1.10
C GLU A 145 9.42 10.01 0.87
N ALA A 146 9.39 8.91 0.10
CA ALA A 146 8.18 8.14 -0.12
C ALA A 146 7.58 7.62 1.19
N VAL A 147 8.40 7.03 2.08
CA VAL A 147 7.96 6.60 3.42
C VAL A 147 7.38 7.77 4.21
N GLY A 148 8.01 8.94 4.19
CA GLY A 148 7.51 10.14 4.86
C GLY A 148 6.12 10.57 4.36
N ARG A 149 5.92 10.55 3.05
CA ARG A 149 4.63 10.88 2.41
C ARG A 149 3.53 9.89 2.78
N VAL A 150 3.82 8.58 2.74
CA VAL A 150 2.85 7.56 3.17
C VAL A 150 2.49 7.74 4.64
N LYS A 151 3.47 7.98 5.52
CA LYS A 151 3.18 8.25 6.94
C LYS A 151 2.29 9.49 7.11
N SER A 152 2.53 10.56 6.37
CA SER A 152 1.67 11.75 6.38
C SER A 152 0.23 11.41 5.94
N ILE A 153 0.07 10.62 4.89
CA ILE A 153 -1.25 10.14 4.43
C ILE A 153 -1.97 9.37 5.54
N LEU A 154 -1.27 8.45 6.21
CA LEU A 154 -1.86 7.69 7.34
C LEU A 154 -2.32 8.61 8.47
N ILE A 155 -1.59 9.69 8.77
CA ILE A 155 -2.02 10.70 9.75
C ILE A 155 -3.30 11.40 9.29
N LYS A 156 -3.40 11.77 8.00
CA LYS A 156 -4.59 12.42 7.45
C LYS A 156 -5.84 11.53 7.51
N TYR A 157 -5.65 10.22 7.37
CA TYR A 157 -6.68 9.21 7.63
C TYR A 157 -6.91 8.92 9.12
N GLY A 158 -6.32 9.66 10.06
CA GLY A 158 -6.51 9.40 11.49
C GLY A 158 -5.85 8.12 12.02
N LEU A 159 -5.03 7.45 11.21
CA LEU A 159 -4.30 6.21 11.54
C LEU A 159 -2.98 6.48 12.27
N GLY A 160 -2.78 7.71 12.75
CA GLY A 160 -1.53 8.19 13.35
C GLY A 160 -0.97 7.30 14.46
N LYS A 161 -1.84 6.71 15.28
CA LYS A 161 -1.47 5.84 16.40
C LYS A 161 -0.81 4.53 15.97
N MET A 162 -1.12 4.05 14.77
CA MET A 162 -0.64 2.75 14.25
C MET A 162 0.64 2.89 13.39
N ILE A 163 1.04 4.12 13.05
CA ILE A 163 2.17 4.37 12.12
C ILE A 163 3.48 3.76 12.58
N ALA A 164 3.72 3.71 13.89
CA ALA A 164 4.94 3.13 14.46
C ALA A 164 5.05 1.62 14.21
N GLU A 165 3.92 0.95 14.07
CA GLU A 165 3.83 -0.50 13.91
C GLU A 165 3.81 -0.93 12.45
N ILE A 166 3.39 -0.05 11.53
CA ILE A 166 3.28 -0.36 10.10
C ILE A 166 4.67 -0.30 9.45
N PRO A 167 5.17 -1.40 8.85
CA PRO A 167 6.45 -1.42 8.13
C PRO A 167 6.30 -0.80 6.73
N VAL A 168 5.98 0.49 6.67
CA VAL A 168 5.69 1.25 5.43
C VAL A 168 6.76 1.07 4.37
N ASP A 169 8.02 1.00 4.79
CA ASP A 169 9.16 0.91 3.91
C ASP A 169 9.25 -0.44 3.16
N TYR A 170 8.73 -1.51 3.78
CA TYR A 170 8.51 -2.81 3.16
C TYR A 170 7.30 -2.75 2.23
N MET A 171 6.18 -2.19 2.70
CA MET A 171 4.92 -2.14 1.96
C MET A 171 5.04 -1.40 0.63
N LEU A 172 5.83 -0.32 0.58
CA LEU A 172 6.11 0.45 -0.65
C LEU A 172 6.77 -0.34 -1.78
N ASN A 173 7.32 -1.54 -1.52
CA ASN A 173 7.89 -2.40 -2.56
C ASN A 173 6.87 -3.40 -3.14
N LEU A 174 5.64 -3.37 -2.66
CA LEU A 174 4.56 -4.25 -3.11
C LEU A 174 3.71 -3.55 -4.18
N LEU A 175 3.02 -4.32 -5.02
CA LEU A 175 2.27 -3.81 -6.18
C LEU A 175 1.12 -2.86 -5.78
N SER A 176 0.59 -3.01 -4.57
CA SER A 176 -0.48 -2.23 -3.97
C SER A 176 -0.14 -1.92 -2.51
N PRO A 177 0.74 -0.94 -2.24
CA PRO A 177 1.18 -0.63 -0.89
C PRO A 177 0.01 -0.25 0.02
N GLY A 178 -1.00 0.44 -0.49
CA GLY A 178 -2.22 0.78 0.24
C GLY A 178 -2.97 -0.46 0.71
N TYR A 179 -3.19 -1.46 -0.15
CA TYR A 179 -3.82 -2.72 0.24
C TYR A 179 -3.06 -3.42 1.36
N HIS A 180 -1.73 -3.52 1.22
CA HIS A 180 -0.93 -4.22 2.22
C HIS A 180 -0.86 -3.47 3.55
N ILE A 181 -0.92 -2.14 3.54
CA ILE A 181 -1.09 -1.35 4.76
C ILE A 181 -2.48 -1.62 5.39
N ALA A 182 -3.55 -1.60 4.60
CA ALA A 182 -4.90 -1.87 5.09
C ALA A 182 -5.03 -3.28 5.69
N ARG A 183 -4.46 -4.30 5.02
CA ARG A 183 -4.36 -5.67 5.55
C ARG A 183 -3.56 -5.75 6.85
N TYR A 184 -2.47 -5.00 6.94
CA TYR A 184 -1.67 -4.99 8.16
C TYR A 184 -2.46 -4.39 9.31
N ILE A 185 -3.20 -3.31 9.07
CA ILE A 185 -4.11 -2.70 10.05
C ILE A 185 -5.17 -3.71 10.51
N ASP A 186 -5.87 -4.37 9.60
CA ASP A 186 -6.84 -5.45 9.93
C ASP A 186 -6.17 -6.58 10.75
N SER A 187 -4.87 -6.84 10.57
CA SER A 187 -4.19 -7.88 11.35
C SER A 187 -3.90 -7.49 12.82
N ILE A 188 -3.94 -6.20 13.15
CA ILE A 188 -3.60 -5.66 14.48
C ILE A 188 -4.73 -4.86 15.14
N ASP A 189 -5.88 -4.73 14.49
CA ASP A 189 -7.03 -4.00 15.03
C ASP A 189 -7.80 -4.82 16.09
N THR A 190 -8.97 -4.33 16.52
CA THR A 190 -9.73 -4.96 17.62
C THR A 190 -10.37 -6.30 17.25
N VAL A 191 -10.64 -6.54 15.96
CA VAL A 191 -11.23 -7.78 15.47
C VAL A 191 -10.40 -8.30 14.31
N PRO A 192 -9.25 -8.95 14.60
CA PRO A 192 -8.25 -9.19 13.59
C PRO A 192 -8.68 -10.11 12.46
N ASN A 193 -8.21 -9.81 11.25
CA ASN A 193 -8.31 -10.64 10.05
C ASN A 193 -9.75 -10.95 9.61
N ASN A 194 -10.66 -10.00 9.81
CA ASN A 194 -12.06 -10.16 9.39
C ASN A 194 -12.36 -9.43 8.06
N ASN A 195 -11.32 -8.92 7.38
CA ASN A 195 -11.39 -8.11 6.16
C ASN A 195 -12.17 -6.79 6.33
N ARG A 196 -12.31 -6.34 7.58
CA ARG A 196 -12.91 -5.04 7.91
C ARG A 196 -11.98 -4.32 8.87
N ILE A 197 -12.01 -3.01 8.80
CA ILE A 197 -11.26 -2.17 9.71
C ILE A 197 -12.11 -1.96 10.96
N ASN A 198 -11.57 -2.31 12.13
CA ASN A 198 -12.25 -2.20 13.42
C ASN A 198 -11.33 -1.46 14.38
N LEU A 199 -11.15 -0.18 14.12
CA LEU A 199 -10.49 0.71 15.05
C LEU A 199 -11.49 0.97 16.18
N TRP A 200 -11.17 0.47 17.38
CA TRP A 200 -11.88 0.60 18.67
C TRP A 200 -13.31 0.03 18.79
#